data_AF-A0A168DY41-F1
#
_entry.id   AF-A0A168DY41-F1
#
_cell.length_a   1.000
_cell.length_b   1.000
_cell.length_c   1.000
_cell.angle_alpha   90.00
_cell.angle_beta   90.00
_cell.angle_gamma   90.00
#
_symmetry.space_group_name_H-M   'P 1'
#
loop_
_entity.id
_entity.type
_entity.pdbx_description
1 polymer ?
#
loop_
_entity_poly.entity_id
_entity_poly.type
_entity_poly.pdbx_seq_one_letter_code
_entity_poly.pdbx_strand_id
1 'polypeptide(L)'
;MPQHLRSVGGVGPKYDRIGFRYWNTPGAMKEYIAKGDKGRFLGWFSTLIQAAFSFAGVETVAVAAGETENPRRNIPKAVRRVFYRILFFYVIGSLIIGMIVPYNEPHLLSAQATGKANGAQSPWVIAVNNAGIPALPSIINAILLTSAFSAGNAFLYVSSRYLFALAQNNHAPKVFLKCTKRGVPWVSVLATASISLLTYMSTTAGSNVVFTWFQNLTTVANTLTWISICIAYIRFRKALDAQGVSRETLHYKAPLQPYSCWFTLCFFSIVVLFNGFPAFCPWNTSKFLTAYLGVAIYFCLYVFWKVVKRTPFIKSSEADLWTGKAALDTMMDGPWPNEKPRNIIERIWFWIA
;
A
#
# COMPACT_ATOMS: atom_id res chain seq x y z
N MET A 1 23.46 41.47 16.69
CA MET A 1 22.92 40.52 17.69
C MET A 1 22.05 39.50 16.97
N PRO A 2 22.27 38.20 17.14
CA PRO A 2 21.63 37.16 16.32
C PRO A 2 20.19 36.96 16.78
N GLN A 3 19.23 37.24 15.89
CA GLN A 3 17.83 36.89 16.14
C GLN A 3 17.68 35.38 15.99
N HIS A 4 17.42 34.74 17.12
CA HIS A 4 17.14 33.32 17.24
C HIS A 4 16.04 32.88 16.26
N LEU A 5 16.42 31.96 15.38
CA LEU A 5 15.59 31.18 14.47
C LEU A 5 14.43 30.51 15.22
N ARG A 6 13.26 31.14 15.24
CA ARG A 6 11.99 30.44 15.45
C ARG A 6 11.53 29.88 14.11
N SER A 7 12.21 28.83 13.65
CA SER A 7 11.87 28.14 12.41
C SER A 7 10.67 27.23 12.63
N VAL A 8 9.50 27.66 12.15
CA VAL A 8 8.41 26.77 11.76
C VAL A 8 8.31 26.91 10.25
N GLY A 9 8.78 25.89 9.50
CA GLY A 9 8.60 25.82 8.05
C GLY A 9 9.85 25.78 7.16
N GLY A 10 10.96 25.17 7.60
CA GLY A 10 12.13 24.93 6.74
C GLY A 10 13.03 26.16 6.51
N VAL A 11 14.30 25.90 6.19
CA VAL A 11 15.32 26.93 5.94
C VAL A 11 15.66 26.91 4.46
N GLY A 12 15.38 28.01 3.75
CA GLY A 12 15.70 28.14 2.32
C GLY A 12 17.17 28.46 2.07
N PRO A 13 17.60 28.48 0.79
CA PRO A 13 18.91 29.01 0.44
C PRO A 13 19.02 30.45 0.95
N LYS A 14 20.06 30.75 1.74
CA LYS A 14 20.30 32.02 2.46
C LYS A 14 19.54 32.22 3.79
N TYR A 15 19.15 31.13 4.47
CA TYR A 15 18.55 31.19 5.82
C TYR A 15 17.20 31.90 5.91
N ASP A 16 16.49 32.05 4.79
CA ASP A 16 15.16 32.65 4.74
C ASP A 16 14.06 31.65 5.16
N ARG A 17 13.00 32.15 5.78
CA ARG A 17 11.85 31.38 6.25
C ARG A 17 10.93 31.06 5.07
N ILE A 18 10.75 29.77 4.76
CA ILE A 18 9.87 29.34 3.67
C ILE A 18 8.39 29.35 4.12
N GLY A 19 8.05 28.64 5.20
CA GLY A 19 6.66 28.56 5.66
C GLY A 19 5.71 28.03 4.58
N PHE A 20 4.57 28.69 4.36
CA PHE A 20 3.60 28.36 3.30
C PHE A 20 3.85 29.11 1.98
N ARG A 21 5.05 29.67 1.76
CA ARG A 21 5.36 30.49 0.58
C ARG A 21 5.02 29.76 -0.73
N TYR A 22 5.45 28.51 -0.88
CA TYR A 22 5.20 27.73 -2.09
C TYR A 22 3.75 27.29 -2.28
N TRP A 23 2.96 27.24 -1.20
CA TRP A 23 1.53 26.98 -1.25
C TRP A 23 0.73 28.19 -1.74
N ASN A 24 1.24 29.40 -1.53
CA ASN A 24 0.65 30.64 -2.05
C ASN A 24 1.16 30.95 -3.47
N THR A 25 2.47 30.83 -3.70
CA THR A 25 3.12 31.12 -4.99
C THR A 25 4.22 30.08 -5.23
N PRO A 26 4.08 29.16 -6.20
CA PRO A 26 3.15 29.13 -7.34
C PRO A 26 1.73 28.60 -7.05
N GLY A 27 1.47 28.06 -5.85
CA GLY A 27 0.16 27.50 -5.48
C GLY A 27 0.28 26.06 -4.96
N ALA A 28 -0.71 25.59 -4.21
CA ALA A 28 -0.69 24.24 -3.62
C ALA A 28 -0.99 23.10 -4.63
N MET A 29 -1.68 23.38 -5.73
CA MET A 29 -2.11 22.37 -6.70
C MET A 29 -1.71 22.73 -8.13
N LYS A 30 -1.04 21.79 -8.80
CA LYS A 30 -0.72 21.88 -10.22
C LYS A 30 -1.94 21.54 -11.07
N GLU A 31 -2.21 22.34 -12.10
CA GLU A 31 -3.21 22.01 -13.11
C GLU A 31 -2.76 20.80 -13.96
N TYR A 32 -3.68 19.87 -14.22
CA TYR A 32 -3.41 18.67 -15.01
C TYR A 32 -4.44 18.51 -16.12
N ILE A 33 -3.96 18.37 -17.37
CA ILE A 33 -4.73 18.23 -18.63
C ILE A 33 -5.59 19.46 -18.98
N ALA A 34 -6.47 19.88 -18.09
CA ALA A 34 -7.29 21.08 -18.22
C ALA A 34 -6.71 22.26 -17.42
N LYS A 35 -7.20 23.48 -17.68
CA LYS A 35 -6.88 24.68 -16.90
C LYS A 35 -7.95 24.98 -15.84
N GLY A 36 -7.59 25.78 -14.83
CA GLY A 36 -8.51 26.21 -13.76
C GLY A 36 -8.92 25.07 -12.83
N ASP A 37 -10.10 25.17 -12.24
CA ASP A 37 -10.56 24.24 -11.20
C ASP A 37 -10.74 22.81 -11.71
N LYS A 38 -11.14 22.65 -12.99
CA LYS A 38 -11.18 21.33 -13.64
C LYS A 38 -9.78 20.71 -13.72
N GLY A 39 -8.77 21.50 -14.08
CA GLY A 39 -7.37 21.06 -14.11
C GLY A 39 -6.85 20.63 -12.75
N ARG A 40 -7.20 21.37 -11.70
CA ARG A 40 -6.83 21.05 -10.31
C ARG A 40 -7.51 19.78 -9.82
N PHE A 41 -8.79 19.59 -10.14
CA PHE A 41 -9.52 18.36 -9.81
C PHE A 41 -8.92 17.13 -10.50
N LEU A 42 -8.62 17.22 -11.80
CA LEU A 42 -7.96 16.12 -12.53
C LEU A 42 -6.56 15.84 -11.97
N GLY A 43 -5.84 16.87 -11.54
CA GLY A 43 -4.56 16.74 -10.85
C GLY A 43 -4.69 15.96 -9.55
N TRP A 44 -5.62 16.37 -8.69
CA TRP A 44 -5.94 15.66 -7.45
C TRP A 44 -6.41 14.22 -7.71
N PHE A 45 -7.24 13.99 -8.72
CA PHE A 45 -7.72 12.65 -9.03
C PHE A 45 -6.57 11.75 -9.51
N SER A 46 -5.63 12.27 -10.32
CA SER A 46 -4.48 11.51 -10.80
C SER A 46 -3.53 11.07 -9.68
N THR A 47 -3.49 11.79 -8.55
CA THR A 47 -2.63 11.43 -7.42
C THR A 47 -3.23 10.33 -6.55
N LEU A 48 -4.54 10.02 -6.66
CA LEU A 48 -5.18 8.96 -5.87
C LEU A 48 -4.59 7.57 -6.15
N ILE A 49 -4.14 7.32 -7.38
CA ILE A 49 -3.48 6.07 -7.79
C ILE A 49 -2.13 5.96 -7.08
N GLN A 50 -1.31 7.02 -7.14
CA GLN A 50 -0.02 7.06 -6.46
C GLN A 50 -0.17 6.98 -4.94
N ALA A 51 -1.21 7.60 -4.39
CA ALA A 51 -1.55 7.45 -2.98
C ALA A 51 -1.92 6.00 -2.65
N ALA A 52 -2.80 5.36 -3.44
CA ALA A 52 -3.17 3.95 -3.25
C ALA A 52 -1.95 3.01 -3.31
N PHE A 53 -0.98 3.30 -4.18
CA PHE A 53 0.31 2.60 -4.20
C PHE A 53 1.08 2.76 -2.89
N SER A 54 1.19 3.98 -2.35
CA SER A 54 1.89 4.23 -1.10
C SER A 54 1.26 3.49 0.09
N PHE A 55 -0.05 3.27 0.07
CA PHE A 55 -0.75 2.50 1.10
C PHE A 55 -0.76 0.98 0.84
N ALA A 56 -0.14 0.47 -0.23
CA ALA A 56 -0.05 -0.96 -0.47
C ALA A 56 0.74 -1.68 0.64
N GLY A 57 0.33 -2.92 0.97
CA GLY A 57 1.00 -3.73 1.98
C GLY A 57 0.43 -3.60 3.39
N VAL A 58 -0.60 -2.79 3.63
CA VAL A 58 -1.31 -2.77 4.93
C VAL A 58 -1.97 -4.13 5.25
N GLU A 59 -2.30 -4.91 4.22
CA GLU A 59 -2.81 -6.28 4.31
C GLU A 59 -1.77 -7.28 4.84
N THR A 60 -0.48 -6.93 4.82
CA THR A 60 0.60 -7.76 5.38
C THR A 60 0.36 -8.09 6.85
N VAL A 61 -0.29 -7.20 7.60
CA VAL A 61 -0.64 -7.44 9.02
C VAL A 61 -1.60 -8.63 9.14
N ALA A 62 -2.50 -8.82 8.18
CA ALA A 62 -3.41 -9.98 8.17
C ALA A 62 -2.67 -11.27 7.79
N VAL A 63 -1.67 -11.21 6.90
CA VAL A 63 -0.83 -12.36 6.55
C VAL A 63 0.02 -12.80 7.74
N ALA A 64 0.62 -11.85 8.43
CA ALA A 64 1.43 -12.10 9.63
C ALA A 64 0.59 -12.60 10.82
N ALA A 65 -0.74 -12.44 10.80
CA ALA A 65 -1.62 -12.87 11.89
C ALA A 65 -1.53 -14.37 12.19
N GLY A 66 -1.29 -15.20 11.18
CA GLY A 66 -1.12 -16.66 11.37
C GLY A 66 0.18 -17.06 12.06
N GLU A 67 1.17 -16.16 12.10
CA GLU A 67 2.50 -16.37 12.67
C GLU A 67 2.74 -15.49 13.93
N THR A 68 1.73 -14.73 14.37
CA THR A 68 1.84 -13.77 15.48
C THR A 68 1.43 -14.40 16.81
N GLU A 69 2.19 -14.12 17.87
CA GLU A 69 1.82 -14.49 19.24
C GLU A 69 0.58 -13.70 19.72
N ASN A 70 -0.34 -14.37 20.41
CA ASN A 70 -1.64 -13.81 20.83
C ASN A 70 -2.31 -12.92 19.75
N PRO A 71 -2.70 -13.48 18.60
CA PRO A 71 -3.15 -12.69 17.46
C PRO A 71 -4.44 -11.90 17.75
N ARG A 72 -5.33 -12.41 18.62
CA ARG A 72 -6.57 -11.73 19.03
C ARG A 72 -6.33 -10.40 19.71
N ARG A 73 -5.25 -10.30 20.50
CA ARG A 73 -4.86 -9.06 21.18
C ARG A 73 -3.94 -8.21 20.31
N ASN A 74 -2.94 -8.82 19.69
CA ASN A 74 -1.84 -8.10 19.06
C ASN A 74 -2.21 -7.54 17.68
N ILE A 75 -3.01 -8.26 16.88
CA ILE A 75 -3.42 -7.80 15.54
C ILE A 75 -4.30 -6.54 15.61
N PRO A 76 -5.37 -6.47 16.43
CA PRO A 76 -6.16 -5.24 16.53
C PRO A 76 -5.40 -4.03 17.08
N LYS A 77 -4.37 -4.26 17.90
CA LYS A 77 -3.47 -3.20 18.38
C LYS A 77 -2.55 -2.72 17.26
N ALA A 78 -1.89 -3.65 16.57
CA ALA A 78 -1.01 -3.37 15.45
C ALA A 78 -1.73 -2.59 14.34
N VAL A 79 -2.92 -3.04 13.92
CA VAL A 79 -3.73 -2.38 12.89
C VAL A 79 -4.01 -0.91 13.24
N ARG A 80 -4.45 -0.63 14.47
CA ARG A 80 -4.73 0.75 14.91
C ARG A 80 -3.46 1.61 14.94
N ARG A 81 -2.36 1.08 15.46
CA ARG A 81 -1.08 1.81 15.54
C ARG A 81 -0.51 2.11 14.16
N VAL A 82 -0.47 1.10 13.29
CA VAL A 82 0.03 1.23 11.91
C VAL A 82 -0.80 2.27 11.15
N PHE A 83 -2.13 2.26 11.29
CA PHE A 83 -3.01 3.25 10.66
C PHE A 83 -2.64 4.68 11.04
N TYR A 84 -2.59 5.01 12.34
CA TYR A 84 -2.26 6.37 12.79
C TYR A 84 -0.83 6.76 12.43
N ARG A 85 0.12 5.81 12.47
CA ARG A 85 1.52 6.04 12.12
C ARG A 85 1.67 6.38 10.65
N ILE A 86 1.05 5.60 9.76
CA ILE A 86 1.08 5.87 8.32
C ILE A 86 0.41 7.21 8.02
N LEU A 87 -0.79 7.46 8.58
CA LEU A 87 -1.49 8.72 8.38
C LEU A 87 -0.64 9.92 8.81
N PHE A 88 -0.04 9.86 9.99
CA PHE A 88 0.83 10.92 10.50
C PHE A 88 2.02 11.17 9.58
N PHE A 89 2.83 10.14 9.28
CA PHE A 89 4.03 10.34 8.46
C PHE A 89 3.73 10.68 7.01
N TYR A 90 2.66 10.14 6.42
CA TYR A 90 2.34 10.38 5.02
C TYR A 90 1.73 11.76 4.83
N VAL A 91 0.75 12.15 5.67
CA VAL A 91 0.08 13.45 5.54
C VAL A 91 1.01 14.58 5.94
N ILE A 92 1.67 14.47 7.11
CA ILE A 92 2.57 15.53 7.58
C ILE A 92 3.84 15.56 6.74
N GLY A 93 4.39 14.40 6.34
CA GLY A 93 5.54 14.34 5.44
C GLY A 93 5.23 14.99 4.09
N SER A 94 4.06 14.70 3.50
CA SER A 94 3.61 15.32 2.24
C SER A 94 3.32 16.82 2.39
N LEU A 95 2.83 17.26 3.55
CA LEU A 95 2.62 18.67 3.85
C LEU A 95 3.97 19.41 3.96
N ILE A 96 4.91 18.86 4.73
CA ILE A 96 6.25 19.43 4.92
C ILE A 96 6.98 19.52 3.59
N ILE A 97 6.97 18.45 2.79
CA ILE A 97 7.67 18.46 1.50
C ILE A 97 7.06 19.46 0.52
N GLY A 98 5.72 19.58 0.49
CA GLY A 98 5.04 20.59 -0.31
C GLY A 98 5.28 22.03 0.17
N MET A 99 5.60 22.24 1.45
CA MET A 99 5.98 23.55 1.97
C MET A 99 7.41 23.94 1.59
N ILE A 100 8.34 22.98 1.46
CA ILE A 100 9.77 23.26 1.24
C ILE A 100 10.22 23.09 -0.22
N VAL A 101 9.45 22.41 -1.06
CA VAL A 101 9.72 22.28 -2.51
C VAL A 101 8.49 22.71 -3.30
N PRO A 102 8.60 23.68 -4.22
CA PRO A 102 7.48 24.09 -5.04
C PRO A 102 7.17 23.03 -6.11
N TYR A 103 5.90 22.87 -6.50
CA TYR A 103 5.50 21.85 -7.47
C TYR A 103 6.10 22.07 -8.87
N ASN A 104 6.57 23.29 -9.18
CA ASN A 104 7.15 23.68 -10.46
C ASN A 104 8.69 23.60 -10.47
N GLU A 105 9.30 22.99 -9.44
CA GLU A 105 10.74 22.84 -9.34
C GLU A 105 11.32 22.10 -10.57
N PRO A 106 12.31 22.67 -11.30
CA PRO A 106 12.84 22.05 -12.52
C PRO A 106 13.40 20.64 -12.31
N HIS A 107 13.99 20.35 -11.15
CA HIS A 107 14.48 19.02 -10.81
C HIS A 107 13.35 17.99 -10.64
N LEU A 108 12.16 18.40 -10.18
CA LEU A 108 10.97 17.53 -10.14
C LEU A 108 10.38 17.30 -11.54
N LEU A 109 10.33 18.36 -12.35
CA LEU A 109 9.72 18.29 -13.69
C LEU A 109 10.61 17.56 -14.70
N SER A 110 11.93 17.70 -14.61
CA SER A 110 12.88 16.96 -15.44
C SER A 110 12.79 15.45 -15.20
N ALA A 111 12.45 15.01 -13.98
CA ALA A 111 12.17 13.61 -13.66
C ALA A 111 10.99 13.06 -14.46
N GLN A 112 9.90 13.83 -14.49
CA GLN A 112 8.69 13.48 -15.23
C GLN A 112 8.88 13.55 -16.74
N ALA A 113 9.66 14.52 -17.23
CA ALA A 113 9.82 14.78 -18.67
C ALA A 113 10.84 13.87 -19.36
N THR A 114 11.96 13.54 -18.70
CA THR A 114 13.07 12.82 -19.33
C THR A 114 12.98 11.30 -19.17
N GLY A 115 12.09 10.80 -18.31
CA GLY A 115 12.02 9.37 -17.98
C GLY A 115 13.29 8.84 -17.30
N LYS A 116 14.19 9.73 -16.86
CA LYS A 116 15.45 9.40 -16.17
C LYS A 116 15.38 9.86 -14.71
N ALA A 117 14.43 9.31 -13.95
CA ALA A 117 14.41 9.52 -12.51
C ALA A 117 15.54 8.73 -11.84
N ASN A 118 16.51 9.46 -11.28
CA ASN A 118 17.50 8.94 -10.35
C ASN A 118 17.11 9.33 -8.92
N GLY A 119 17.73 8.72 -7.89
CA GLY A 119 17.47 9.07 -6.49
C GLY A 119 17.65 10.56 -6.17
N ALA A 120 18.43 11.28 -6.98
CA ALA A 120 18.68 12.71 -6.84
C ALA A 120 17.45 13.60 -7.13
N GLN A 121 16.41 13.05 -7.77
CA GLN A 121 15.16 13.77 -8.05
C GLN A 121 14.07 13.53 -6.98
N SER A 122 14.40 12.81 -5.89
CA SER A 122 13.53 12.73 -4.73
C SER A 122 13.27 14.14 -4.16
N PRO A 123 12.01 14.53 -3.90
CA PRO A 123 11.69 15.80 -3.28
C PRO A 123 12.46 16.06 -1.98
N TRP A 124 12.74 15.01 -1.19
CA TRP A 124 13.52 15.11 0.04
C TRP A 124 15.01 15.43 -0.22
N VAL A 125 15.57 14.86 -1.27
CA VAL A 125 16.95 15.13 -1.69
C VAL A 125 17.06 16.53 -2.29
N ILE A 126 16.08 16.95 -3.10
CA ILE A 126 15.98 18.29 -3.66
C ILE A 126 15.88 19.34 -2.56
N ALA A 127 15.02 19.13 -1.56
CA ALA A 127 14.86 20.05 -0.44
C ALA A 127 16.18 20.29 0.30
N VAL A 128 16.95 19.23 0.53
CA VAL A 128 18.24 19.29 1.23
C VAL A 128 19.34 19.91 0.37
N ASN A 129 19.36 19.61 -0.92
CA ASN A 129 20.27 20.27 -1.86
C ASN A 129 19.99 21.77 -1.91
N ASN A 130 18.72 22.17 -1.96
CA ASN A 130 18.30 23.57 -1.94
C ASN A 130 18.66 24.26 -0.61
N ALA A 131 18.68 23.52 0.50
CA ALA A 131 19.15 24.01 1.80
C ALA A 131 20.68 24.14 1.89
N GLY A 132 21.44 23.61 0.92
CA GLY A 132 22.90 23.74 0.86
C GLY A 132 23.66 22.88 1.87
N ILE A 133 23.08 21.79 2.37
CA ILE A 133 23.73 20.92 3.37
C ILE A 133 24.45 19.77 2.66
N PRO A 134 25.80 19.74 2.56
CA PRO A 134 26.50 18.86 1.61
C PRO A 134 26.43 17.36 1.92
N ALA A 135 26.43 16.96 3.20
CA ALA A 135 26.47 15.55 3.60
C ALA A 135 25.08 14.87 3.61
N LEU A 136 24.03 15.66 3.77
CA LEU A 136 22.68 15.15 4.02
C LEU A 136 22.02 14.46 2.81
N PRO A 137 22.28 14.83 1.53
CA PRO A 137 21.78 14.11 0.37
C PRO A 137 22.22 12.64 0.32
N SER A 138 23.49 12.38 0.62
CA SER A 138 24.05 11.02 0.64
C SER A 138 23.44 10.17 1.76
N ILE A 139 23.23 10.77 2.93
CA ILE A 139 22.55 10.11 4.07
C ILE A 139 21.11 9.76 3.69
N ILE A 140 20.35 10.69 3.10
CA ILE A 140 18.98 10.44 2.66
C ILE A 140 18.95 9.32 1.62
N ASN A 141 19.84 9.33 0.63
CA ASN A 141 19.91 8.26 -0.36
C ASN A 141 20.24 6.90 0.27
N ALA A 142 21.15 6.83 1.25
CA ALA A 142 21.43 5.59 1.98
C ALA A 142 20.20 5.08 2.74
N ILE A 143 19.45 5.97 3.40
CA ILE A 143 18.19 5.64 4.08
C ILE A 143 17.13 5.15 3.09
N LEU A 144 16.99 5.80 1.93
CA LEU A 144 16.05 5.38 0.89
C LEU A 144 16.40 3.98 0.34
N LEU A 145 17.68 3.69 0.10
CA LEU A 145 18.13 2.38 -0.39
C LEU A 145 17.91 1.27 0.64
N THR A 146 18.27 1.50 1.90
CA THR A 146 18.04 0.53 2.99
C THR A 146 16.55 0.31 3.24
N SER A 147 15.73 1.36 3.15
CA SER A 147 14.27 1.26 3.22
C SER A 147 13.69 0.46 2.05
N ALA A 148 14.13 0.72 0.82
CA ALA A 148 13.68 -0.03 -0.36
C ALA A 148 14.05 -1.52 -0.28
N PHE A 149 15.25 -1.84 0.21
CA PHE A 149 15.67 -3.23 0.44
C PHE A 149 14.80 -3.93 1.50
N SER A 150 14.50 -3.24 2.61
CA SER A 150 13.60 -3.74 3.65
C SER A 150 12.19 -4.01 3.11
N ALA A 151 11.63 -3.09 2.32
CA ALA A 151 10.34 -3.28 1.66
C ALA A 151 10.34 -4.49 0.71
N GLY A 152 11.41 -4.66 -0.09
CA GLY A 152 11.57 -5.82 -0.96
C GLY A 152 11.54 -7.16 -0.20
N ASN A 153 12.23 -7.23 0.94
CA ASN A 153 12.18 -8.42 1.80
C ASN A 153 10.77 -8.70 2.36
N ALA A 154 10.05 -7.67 2.80
CA ALA A 154 8.68 -7.81 3.29
C ALA A 154 7.73 -8.31 2.21
N PHE A 155 7.80 -7.77 0.99
CA PHE A 155 6.95 -8.23 -0.12
C PHE A 155 7.31 -9.63 -0.60
N LEU A 156 8.58 -10.03 -0.55
CA LEU A 156 8.98 -11.41 -0.85
C LEU A 156 8.41 -12.40 0.19
N TYR A 157 8.46 -12.03 1.48
CA TYR A 157 7.80 -12.76 2.55
C TYR A 157 6.30 -12.92 2.26
N VAL A 158 5.56 -11.82 2.07
CA VAL A 158 4.11 -11.85 1.85
C VAL A 158 3.72 -12.66 0.62
N SER A 159 4.39 -12.42 -0.51
CA SER A 159 4.06 -13.09 -1.78
C SER A 159 4.26 -14.61 -1.68
N SER A 160 5.29 -15.07 -0.98
CA SER A 160 5.52 -16.50 -0.77
C SER A 160 4.40 -17.15 0.06
N ARG A 161 3.83 -16.42 1.04
CA ARG A 161 2.71 -16.90 1.87
C ARG A 161 1.40 -16.93 1.09
N TYR A 162 1.15 -15.95 0.22
CA TYR A 162 -0.01 -15.99 -0.67
C TYR A 162 0.02 -17.23 -1.58
N LEU A 163 1.16 -17.49 -2.22
CA LEU A 163 1.29 -18.65 -3.11
C LEU A 163 1.18 -19.98 -2.35
N PHE A 164 1.77 -20.06 -1.16
CA PHE A 164 1.61 -21.20 -0.26
C PHE A 164 0.16 -21.42 0.17
N ALA A 165 -0.54 -20.36 0.60
CA ALA A 165 -1.95 -20.42 1.01
C ALA A 165 -2.88 -20.81 -0.15
N LEU A 166 -2.59 -20.35 -1.37
CA LEU A 166 -3.30 -20.81 -2.57
C LEU A 166 -3.10 -22.30 -2.78
N ALA A 167 -1.88 -22.82 -2.62
CA ALA A 167 -1.62 -24.24 -2.76
C ALA A 167 -2.29 -25.09 -1.67
N GLN A 168 -2.39 -24.58 -0.44
CA GLN A 168 -3.10 -25.26 0.66
C GLN A 168 -4.59 -25.42 0.36
N ASN A 169 -5.19 -24.41 -0.28
CA ASN A 169 -6.59 -24.42 -0.70
C ASN A 169 -6.81 -25.12 -2.07
N ASN A 170 -5.82 -25.82 -2.60
CA ASN A 170 -5.86 -26.45 -3.93
C ASN A 170 -6.10 -25.46 -5.09
N HIS A 171 -5.77 -24.18 -4.89
CA HIS A 171 -5.84 -23.13 -5.89
C HIS A 171 -4.54 -22.99 -6.71
N ALA A 172 -3.44 -23.55 -6.21
CA ALA A 172 -2.15 -23.63 -6.90
C ALA A 172 -1.58 -25.06 -6.81
N PRO A 173 -0.62 -25.44 -7.69
CA PRO A 173 0.06 -26.73 -7.63
C PRO A 173 0.65 -27.05 -6.24
N LYS A 174 0.49 -28.31 -5.79
CA LYS A 174 0.99 -28.79 -4.49
C LYS A 174 2.50 -28.67 -4.31
N VAL A 175 3.26 -28.44 -5.39
CA VAL A 175 4.70 -28.19 -5.36
C VAL A 175 5.04 -26.98 -4.49
N PHE A 176 4.17 -25.97 -4.42
CA PHE A 176 4.34 -24.78 -3.59
C PHE A 176 4.17 -25.02 -2.09
N LEU A 177 3.69 -26.21 -1.68
CA LEU A 177 3.60 -26.61 -0.26
C LEU A 177 4.93 -27.12 0.31
N LYS A 178 5.97 -27.26 -0.52
CA LYS A 178 7.27 -27.76 -0.06
C LYS A 178 7.95 -26.72 0.85
N CYS A 179 8.05 -27.07 2.12
CA CYS A 179 8.73 -26.27 3.13
C CYS A 179 10.09 -26.85 3.51
N THR A 180 11.00 -25.99 3.97
CA THR A 180 12.24 -26.40 4.64
C THR A 180 11.93 -26.97 6.03
N LYS A 181 12.93 -27.57 6.69
CA LYS A 181 12.81 -28.06 8.08
C LYS A 181 12.38 -26.96 9.07
N ARG A 182 12.62 -25.69 8.75
CA ARG A 182 12.25 -24.52 9.56
C ARG A 182 10.88 -23.93 9.17
N GLY A 183 10.10 -24.61 8.31
CA GLY A 183 8.77 -24.16 7.90
C GLY A 183 8.74 -23.11 6.77
N VAL A 184 9.87 -22.81 6.13
CA VAL A 184 9.93 -21.79 5.05
C VAL A 184 9.52 -22.40 3.71
N PRO A 185 8.49 -21.88 3.00
CA PRO A 185 8.04 -22.40 1.71
C PRO A 185 8.98 -21.98 0.57
N TRP A 186 10.14 -22.63 0.48
CA TRP A 186 11.25 -22.21 -0.40
C TRP A 186 10.88 -22.20 -1.89
N VAL A 187 10.01 -23.11 -2.34
CA VAL A 187 9.57 -23.13 -3.75
C VAL A 187 8.74 -21.90 -4.08
N SER A 188 7.85 -21.50 -3.17
CA SER A 188 7.05 -20.28 -3.32
C SER A 188 7.93 -19.04 -3.31
N VAL A 189 8.98 -19.02 -2.47
CA VAL A 189 9.96 -17.91 -2.42
C VAL A 189 10.74 -17.81 -3.74
N LEU A 190 11.25 -18.91 -4.28
CA LEU A 190 11.99 -18.89 -5.55
C LEU A 190 11.10 -18.49 -6.73
N ALA A 191 9.86 -18.98 -6.76
CA ALA A 191 8.92 -18.63 -7.80
C ALA A 191 8.59 -17.13 -7.80
N THR A 192 8.31 -16.54 -6.63
CA THR A 192 8.04 -15.10 -6.53
C THR A 192 9.28 -14.25 -6.76
N ALA A 193 10.46 -14.69 -6.30
CA ALA A 193 11.73 -14.04 -6.58
C ALA A 193 12.08 -14.08 -8.08
N SER A 194 11.72 -15.13 -8.81
CA SER A 194 12.01 -15.19 -10.25
C SER A 194 11.32 -14.06 -11.04
N ILE A 195 10.16 -13.60 -10.58
CA ILE A 195 9.44 -12.49 -11.21
C ILE A 195 10.20 -11.17 -11.05
N SER A 196 11.00 -11.00 -9.98
CA SER A 196 11.81 -9.79 -9.84
C SER A 196 12.93 -9.72 -10.87
N LEU A 197 13.28 -10.79 -11.58
CA LEU A 197 14.22 -10.73 -12.70
C LEU A 197 13.72 -9.84 -13.84
N LEU A 198 12.41 -9.62 -13.95
CA LEU A 198 11.85 -8.65 -14.91
C LEU A 198 12.34 -7.21 -14.65
N THR A 199 12.85 -6.92 -13.44
CA THR A 199 13.46 -5.61 -13.15
C THR A 199 14.69 -5.32 -14.01
N TYR A 200 15.39 -6.35 -14.54
CA TYR A 200 16.53 -6.15 -15.45
C TYR A 200 16.16 -5.40 -16.73
N MET A 201 14.88 -5.31 -17.10
CA MET A 201 14.41 -4.42 -18.17
C MET A 201 14.81 -2.96 -17.94
N SER A 202 15.11 -2.55 -16.70
CA SER A 202 15.60 -1.21 -16.39
C SER A 202 16.92 -0.87 -17.07
N THR A 203 17.72 -1.88 -17.41
CA THR A 203 19.03 -1.71 -18.09
C THR A 203 18.89 -1.23 -19.53
N THR A 204 17.77 -1.55 -20.19
CA THR A 204 17.50 -1.16 -21.58
C THR A 204 16.48 -0.03 -21.69
N ALA A 205 15.33 -0.14 -21.00
CA ALA A 205 14.23 0.82 -21.10
C ALA A 205 14.34 2.02 -20.14
N GLY A 206 15.25 1.95 -19.15
CA GLY A 206 15.40 2.96 -18.10
C GLY A 206 14.61 2.63 -16.82
N SER A 207 15.23 2.87 -15.67
CA SER A 207 14.69 2.53 -14.34
C SER A 207 13.34 3.16 -14.04
N ASN A 208 13.16 4.44 -14.33
CA ASN A 208 11.91 5.16 -14.03
C ASN A 208 10.74 4.68 -14.89
N VAL A 209 11.00 4.34 -16.16
CA VAL A 209 9.98 3.82 -17.07
C VAL A 209 9.45 2.48 -16.56
N VAL A 210 10.37 1.55 -16.28
CA VAL A 210 10.03 0.23 -15.75
C VAL A 210 9.38 0.33 -14.37
N PHE A 211 9.87 1.21 -13.49
CA PHE A 211 9.25 1.50 -12.21
C PHE A 211 7.81 1.97 -12.37
N THR A 212 7.55 2.90 -13.29
CA THR A 212 6.20 3.42 -13.55
C THR A 212 5.27 2.30 -14.06
N TRP A 213 5.76 1.39 -14.91
CA TRP A 213 4.99 0.24 -15.37
C TRP A 213 4.60 -0.69 -14.21
N PHE A 214 5.56 -1.08 -13.37
CA PHE A 214 5.29 -1.96 -12.23
C PHE A 214 4.46 -1.28 -11.15
N GLN A 215 4.66 0.02 -10.92
CA GLN A 215 3.86 0.81 -10.01
C GLN A 215 2.39 0.81 -10.46
N ASN A 216 2.12 1.10 -11.73
CA ASN A 216 0.75 1.09 -12.26
C ASN A 216 0.11 -0.29 -12.16
N LEU A 217 0.83 -1.35 -12.57
CA LEU A 217 0.32 -2.72 -12.50
C LEU A 217 0.02 -3.15 -11.05
N THR A 218 0.93 -2.87 -10.12
CA THR A 218 0.79 -3.19 -8.70
C THR A 218 -0.37 -2.42 -8.08
N THR A 219 -0.52 -1.14 -8.42
CA THR A 219 -1.60 -0.32 -7.88
C THR A 219 -2.96 -0.84 -8.31
N VAL A 220 -3.14 -1.12 -9.60
CA VAL A 220 -4.39 -1.69 -10.14
C VAL A 220 -4.70 -3.03 -9.48
N ALA A 221 -3.71 -3.93 -9.38
CA ALA A 221 -3.88 -5.23 -8.72
C ALA A 221 -4.26 -5.09 -7.24
N ASN A 222 -3.63 -4.17 -6.51
CA ASN A 222 -3.94 -3.90 -5.11
C ASN A 222 -5.37 -3.34 -4.97
N THR A 223 -5.76 -2.36 -5.77
CA THR A 223 -7.10 -1.79 -5.70
C THR A 223 -8.19 -2.83 -6.01
N LEU A 224 -7.98 -3.70 -6.99
CA LEU A 224 -8.87 -4.84 -7.29
C LEU A 224 -8.92 -5.86 -6.16
N THR A 225 -7.79 -6.11 -5.49
CA THR A 225 -7.72 -6.95 -4.29
C THR A 225 -8.60 -6.38 -3.17
N TRP A 226 -8.52 -5.07 -2.92
CA TRP A 226 -9.37 -4.41 -1.92
C TRP A 226 -10.86 -4.40 -2.26
N ILE A 227 -11.21 -4.22 -3.54
CA ILE A 227 -12.58 -4.40 -4.04
C ILE A 227 -13.08 -5.81 -3.69
N SER A 228 -12.25 -6.82 -3.93
CA SER A 228 -12.58 -8.23 -3.66
C SER A 228 -12.73 -8.52 -2.17
N ILE A 229 -11.85 -7.96 -1.33
CA ILE A 229 -11.97 -8.03 0.14
C ILE A 229 -13.29 -7.39 0.59
N CYS A 230 -13.67 -6.24 0.04
CA CYS A 230 -14.92 -5.57 0.37
C CYS A 230 -16.13 -6.43 -0.02
N ILE A 231 -16.14 -7.01 -1.23
CA ILE A 231 -17.20 -7.92 -1.68
C ILE A 231 -17.28 -9.15 -0.77
N ALA A 232 -16.14 -9.76 -0.43
CA ALA A 232 -16.07 -10.90 0.47
C ALA A 232 -16.60 -10.55 1.87
N TYR A 233 -16.25 -9.38 2.40
CA TYR A 233 -16.74 -8.91 3.70
C TYR A 233 -18.25 -8.66 3.71
N ILE A 234 -18.80 -8.04 2.65
CA ILE A 234 -20.25 -7.84 2.52
C ILE A 234 -20.98 -9.19 2.50
N ARG A 235 -20.44 -10.18 1.78
CA ARG A 235 -21.00 -11.54 1.72
C ARG A 235 -20.89 -12.28 3.06
N PHE A 236 -19.76 -12.15 3.75
CA PHE A 236 -19.55 -12.67 5.10
C PHE A 236 -20.55 -12.08 6.09
N ARG A 237 -20.76 -10.76 6.07
CA ARG A 237 -21.77 -10.13 6.93
C ARG A 237 -23.19 -10.61 6.61
N LYS A 238 -23.53 -10.74 5.33
CA LYS A 238 -24.83 -11.33 4.93
C LYS A 238 -24.99 -12.78 5.41
N ALA A 239 -23.91 -13.55 5.48
CA ALA A 239 -23.94 -14.92 6.01
C ALA A 239 -24.16 -14.95 7.53
N LEU A 240 -23.49 -14.06 8.28
CA LEU A 240 -23.75 -13.88 9.71
C LEU A 240 -25.22 -13.53 9.98
N ASP A 241 -25.74 -12.53 9.24
CA ASP A 241 -27.12 -12.06 9.38
C ASP A 241 -28.11 -13.20 9.02
N ALA A 242 -27.86 -13.96 7.95
CA ALA A 242 -28.72 -15.06 7.51
C ALA A 242 -28.74 -16.27 8.45
N GLN A 243 -27.66 -16.49 9.22
CA GLN A 243 -27.51 -17.59 10.16
C GLN A 243 -27.75 -17.16 11.63
N GLY A 244 -28.18 -15.91 11.86
CA GLY A 244 -28.47 -15.39 13.20
C GLY A 244 -27.23 -15.19 14.09
N VAL A 245 -26.03 -15.15 13.51
CA VAL A 245 -24.78 -14.98 14.28
C VAL A 245 -24.53 -13.49 14.52
N SER A 246 -24.63 -13.08 15.79
CA SER A 246 -24.37 -11.68 16.16
C SER A 246 -22.92 -11.28 15.88
N ARG A 247 -22.72 -10.06 15.34
CA ARG A 247 -21.39 -9.48 15.16
C ARG A 247 -20.62 -9.31 16.47
N GLU A 248 -21.32 -9.25 17.60
CA GLU A 248 -20.72 -9.17 18.94
C GLU A 248 -19.86 -10.39 19.28
N THR A 249 -20.08 -11.52 18.59
CA THR A 249 -19.24 -12.72 18.74
C THR A 249 -17.85 -12.57 18.11
N LEU A 250 -17.62 -11.53 17.29
CA LEU A 250 -16.34 -11.32 16.61
C LEU A 250 -15.36 -10.58 17.51
N HIS A 251 -14.15 -11.12 17.65
CA HIS A 251 -13.05 -10.52 18.41
C HIS A 251 -12.64 -9.13 17.91
N TYR A 252 -12.81 -8.86 16.62
CA TYR A 252 -12.55 -7.55 16.03
C TYR A 252 -13.74 -7.09 15.18
N LYS A 253 -14.18 -5.86 15.44
CA LYS A 253 -15.25 -5.18 14.73
C LYS A 253 -14.72 -3.84 14.24
N ALA A 254 -14.65 -3.66 12.93
CA ALA A 254 -14.37 -2.36 12.36
C ALA A 254 -15.55 -1.39 12.62
N PRO A 255 -15.28 -0.12 12.93
CA PRO A 255 -16.33 0.89 13.11
C PRO A 255 -17.05 1.18 11.78
N LEU A 256 -18.26 1.73 11.87
CA LEU A 256 -19.06 2.21 10.73
C LEU A 256 -19.46 1.14 9.70
N GLN A 257 -19.35 -0.14 10.03
CA GLN A 257 -19.76 -1.23 9.15
C GLN A 257 -21.29 -1.42 9.18
N PRO A 258 -21.96 -1.58 8.03
CA PRO A 258 -21.41 -1.88 6.70
C PRO A 258 -21.14 -0.67 5.80
N TYR A 259 -21.50 0.54 6.24
CA TYR A 259 -21.41 1.76 5.40
C TYR A 259 -19.98 2.04 4.94
N SER A 260 -18.99 1.86 5.82
CA SER A 260 -17.58 2.03 5.47
C SER A 260 -17.14 1.08 4.35
N CYS A 261 -17.57 -0.18 4.39
CA CYS A 261 -17.23 -1.15 3.34
C CYS A 261 -17.88 -0.82 1.99
N TRP A 262 -19.15 -0.40 1.97
CA TRP A 262 -19.80 0.04 0.73
C TRP A 262 -19.15 1.30 0.15
N PHE A 263 -18.81 2.27 1.01
CA PHE A 263 -18.09 3.47 0.58
C PHE A 263 -16.73 3.10 -0.04
N THR A 264 -15.92 2.27 0.61
CA THR A 264 -14.62 1.81 0.08
C THR A 264 -14.79 1.07 -1.25
N LEU A 265 -15.78 0.19 -1.35
CA LEU A 265 -16.08 -0.54 -2.58
C LEU A 265 -16.38 0.40 -3.74
N CYS A 266 -17.30 1.35 -3.54
CA CYS A 266 -17.67 2.34 -4.56
C CYS A 266 -16.48 3.24 -4.92
N PHE A 267 -15.75 3.74 -3.92
CA PHE A 267 -14.63 4.65 -4.13
C PHE A 267 -13.50 3.99 -4.92
N PHE A 268 -13.07 2.79 -4.54
CA PHE A 268 -12.03 2.06 -5.27
C PHE A 268 -12.49 1.62 -6.67
N SER A 269 -13.77 1.29 -6.85
CA SER A 269 -14.31 1.01 -8.18
C SER A 269 -14.24 2.23 -9.09
N ILE A 270 -14.56 3.43 -8.59
CA ILE A 270 -14.40 4.69 -9.32
C ILE A 270 -12.92 4.93 -9.65
N VAL A 271 -12.02 4.79 -8.68
CA VAL A 271 -10.58 5.01 -8.90
C VAL A 271 -10.04 4.07 -9.98
N VAL A 272 -10.39 2.79 -9.97
CA VAL A 272 -9.95 1.83 -11.01
C VAL A 272 -10.55 2.16 -12.37
N LEU A 273 -11.84 2.49 -12.43
CA LEU A 273 -12.52 2.80 -13.70
C LEU A 273 -11.95 4.05 -14.36
N PHE A 274 -11.65 5.07 -13.57
CA PHE A 274 -11.11 6.34 -14.08
C PHE A 274 -9.58 6.37 -14.06
N ASN A 275 -8.88 5.33 -13.60
CA ASN A 275 -7.41 5.27 -13.56
C ASN A 275 -6.77 5.65 -14.91
N GLY A 276 -7.36 5.17 -16.01
CA GLY A 276 -6.87 5.41 -17.35
C GLY A 276 -7.37 6.69 -18.02
N PHE A 277 -8.02 7.62 -17.30
CA PHE A 277 -8.55 8.86 -17.90
C PHE A 277 -7.50 9.67 -18.71
N PRO A 278 -6.20 9.72 -18.34
CA PRO A 278 -5.21 10.45 -19.13
C PRO A 278 -4.93 9.82 -20.50
N ALA A 279 -5.30 8.55 -20.70
CA ALA A 279 -5.16 7.86 -21.97
C ALA A 279 -6.18 8.34 -23.02
N PHE A 280 -7.22 9.07 -22.62
CA PHE A 280 -8.26 9.59 -23.52
C PHE A 280 -8.04 11.05 -23.93
N CYS A 281 -7.02 11.73 -23.36
CA CYS A 281 -6.82 13.17 -23.52
C CYS A 281 -5.37 13.54 -23.91
N PRO A 282 -4.94 13.43 -25.19
CA PRO A 282 -5.56 12.75 -26.33
C PRO A 282 -5.35 11.23 -26.30
N TRP A 283 -5.97 10.48 -27.22
CA TRP A 283 -5.88 9.02 -27.25
C TRP A 283 -4.43 8.52 -27.28
N ASN A 284 -4.07 7.66 -26.32
CA ASN A 284 -2.77 7.01 -26.27
C ASN A 284 -2.93 5.52 -25.91
N THR A 285 -2.74 4.66 -26.91
CA THR A 285 -2.89 3.20 -26.77
C THR A 285 -1.98 2.61 -25.71
N SER A 286 -0.74 3.10 -25.58
CA SER A 286 0.21 2.60 -24.57
C SER A 286 -0.26 2.90 -23.15
N LYS A 287 -0.73 4.12 -22.89
CA LYS A 287 -1.31 4.51 -21.58
C LYS A 287 -2.61 3.75 -21.29
N PHE A 288 -3.46 3.57 -22.30
CA PHE A 288 -4.70 2.80 -22.16
C PHE A 288 -4.42 1.35 -21.76
N LEU A 289 -3.53 0.67 -22.50
CA LEU A 289 -3.13 -0.70 -22.19
C LEU A 289 -2.49 -0.77 -20.79
N THR A 290 -1.58 0.14 -20.46
CA THR A 290 -0.92 0.13 -19.14
C THR A 290 -1.92 0.32 -17.99
N ALA A 291 -2.98 1.12 -18.17
CA ALA A 291 -3.98 1.38 -17.14
C ALA A 291 -5.02 0.26 -16.98
N TYR A 292 -5.42 -0.40 -18.08
CA TYR A 292 -6.54 -1.36 -18.08
C TYR A 292 -6.13 -2.83 -18.29
N LEU A 293 -4.90 -3.12 -18.73
CA LEU A 293 -4.44 -4.50 -18.91
C LEU A 293 -4.50 -5.30 -17.60
N GLY A 294 -4.14 -4.67 -16.46
CA GLY A 294 -4.26 -5.32 -15.15
C GLY A 294 -5.71 -5.68 -14.78
N VAL A 295 -6.67 -4.82 -15.13
CA VAL A 295 -8.10 -5.06 -14.94
C VAL A 295 -8.56 -6.23 -15.81
N ALA A 296 -8.17 -6.24 -17.08
CA ALA A 296 -8.49 -7.34 -18.00
C ALA A 296 -7.91 -8.67 -17.51
N ILE A 297 -6.63 -8.70 -17.12
CA ILE A 297 -5.97 -9.91 -16.58
C ILE A 297 -6.71 -10.41 -15.33
N TYR A 298 -7.09 -9.52 -14.42
CA TYR A 298 -7.81 -9.88 -13.21
C TYR A 298 -9.15 -10.59 -13.52
N PHE A 299 -9.98 -10.01 -14.38
CA PHE A 299 -11.24 -10.63 -14.77
C PHE A 299 -11.04 -11.90 -15.59
N CYS A 300 -10.05 -11.95 -16.48
CA CYS A 300 -9.69 -13.15 -17.22
C CYS A 300 -9.30 -14.29 -16.28
N LEU A 301 -8.48 -14.04 -15.26
CA LEU A 301 -8.10 -15.05 -14.27
C LEU A 301 -9.30 -15.50 -13.42
N TYR A 302 -10.18 -14.57 -13.04
CA TYR A 302 -11.41 -14.89 -12.32
C TYR A 302 -12.35 -15.79 -13.14
N VAL A 303 -12.60 -15.42 -14.41
CA VAL A 303 -13.45 -16.19 -15.33
C VAL A 303 -12.81 -17.54 -15.65
N PHE A 304 -11.51 -17.57 -15.93
CA PHE A 304 -10.76 -18.82 -16.14
C PHE A 304 -10.93 -19.78 -14.96
N TRP A 305 -10.76 -19.30 -13.73
CA TRP A 305 -10.96 -20.12 -12.54
C TRP A 305 -12.41 -20.61 -12.42
N LYS A 306 -13.40 -19.72 -12.62
CA LYS A 306 -14.82 -20.08 -12.58
C LYS A 306 -15.22 -21.11 -13.62
N VAL A 307 -14.72 -21.01 -14.85
CA VAL A 307 -15.04 -21.92 -15.95
C VAL A 307 -14.34 -23.27 -15.78
N VAL A 308 -13.04 -23.28 -15.45
CA VAL A 308 -12.25 -24.50 -15.33
C VAL A 308 -12.64 -25.29 -14.08
N LYS A 309 -12.79 -24.62 -12.93
CA LYS A 309 -13.09 -25.28 -11.65
C LYS A 309 -14.58 -25.38 -11.34
N ARG A 310 -15.44 -24.76 -12.16
CA ARG A 310 -16.92 -24.79 -12.03
C ARG A 310 -17.40 -24.56 -10.61
N THR A 311 -16.78 -23.63 -9.89
CA THR A 311 -17.12 -23.40 -8.48
C THR A 311 -18.48 -22.70 -8.34
N PRO A 312 -19.41 -23.21 -7.52
CA PRO A 312 -20.73 -22.61 -7.37
C PRO A 312 -20.66 -21.25 -6.65
N PHE A 313 -21.70 -20.45 -6.80
CA PHE A 313 -21.94 -19.31 -5.93
C PHE A 313 -22.64 -19.79 -4.67
N ILE A 314 -21.95 -19.73 -3.53
CA ILE A 314 -22.48 -20.19 -2.24
C ILE A 314 -23.54 -19.18 -1.75
N LYS A 315 -24.71 -19.68 -1.37
CA LYS A 315 -25.76 -18.86 -0.75
C LYS A 315 -25.33 -18.44 0.64
N SER A 316 -25.69 -17.23 1.07
CA SER A 316 -25.31 -16.71 2.39
C SER A 316 -25.76 -17.60 3.57
N SER A 317 -26.90 -18.29 3.44
CA SER A 317 -27.40 -19.23 4.44
C SER A 317 -26.59 -20.52 4.56
N GLU A 318 -25.89 -20.92 3.50
CA GLU A 318 -25.12 -22.17 3.40
C GLU A 318 -23.61 -21.92 3.53
N ALA A 319 -23.20 -20.66 3.69
CA ALA A 319 -21.80 -20.29 3.83
C ALA A 319 -21.22 -20.86 5.13
N ASP A 320 -20.08 -21.53 5.02
CA ASP A 320 -19.41 -22.11 6.17
C ASP A 320 -18.75 -21.03 7.04
N LEU A 321 -19.21 -20.91 8.29
CA LEU A 321 -18.70 -19.99 9.30
C LEU A 321 -17.92 -20.70 10.41
N TRP A 322 -17.91 -22.04 10.43
CA TRP A 322 -17.56 -22.82 11.62
C TRP A 322 -16.35 -23.74 11.41
N THR A 323 -16.08 -24.20 10.19
CA THR A 323 -14.95 -25.09 9.93
C THR A 323 -13.63 -24.45 10.35
N GLY A 324 -12.83 -25.20 11.12
CA GLY A 324 -11.54 -24.74 11.64
C GLY A 324 -11.63 -23.72 12.78
N LYS A 325 -12.81 -23.12 13.04
CA LYS A 325 -12.98 -22.12 14.10
C LYS A 325 -12.62 -22.67 15.48
N ALA A 326 -13.12 -23.84 15.85
CA ALA A 326 -12.86 -24.43 17.17
C ALA A 326 -11.36 -24.68 17.41
N ALA A 327 -10.66 -25.22 16.41
CA ALA A 327 -9.21 -25.44 16.50
C ALA A 327 -8.44 -24.12 16.63
N LEU A 328 -8.82 -23.09 15.86
CA LEU A 328 -8.25 -21.76 15.96
C LEU A 328 -8.56 -21.11 17.32
N ASP A 329 -9.78 -21.26 17.83
CA ASP A 329 -10.18 -20.76 19.14
C ASP A 329 -9.29 -21.39 20.23
N THR A 330 -9.10 -22.71 20.22
CA THR A 330 -8.23 -23.39 21.19
C THR A 330 -6.77 -22.93 21.08
N MET A 331 -6.24 -22.75 19.87
CA MET A 331 -4.86 -22.25 19.68
C MET A 331 -4.71 -20.79 20.13
N MET A 332 -5.72 -19.95 19.86
CA MET A 332 -5.67 -18.52 20.13
C MET A 332 -6.07 -18.16 21.58
N ASP A 333 -6.84 -19.01 22.26
CA ASP A 333 -7.24 -18.89 23.67
C ASP A 333 -6.35 -19.71 24.61
N GLY A 334 -5.25 -20.28 24.09
CA GLY A 334 -4.21 -20.88 24.91
C GLY A 334 -3.67 -19.89 25.96
N PRO A 335 -2.96 -20.37 26.99
CA PRO A 335 -2.46 -19.55 28.09
C PRO A 335 -1.35 -18.62 27.59
N TRP A 336 -1.71 -17.51 26.93
CA TRP A 336 -0.78 -16.45 26.63
C TRP A 336 -0.42 -15.76 27.95
N PRO A 337 0.85 -15.71 28.36
CA PRO A 337 1.23 -14.97 29.53
C PRO A 337 0.76 -13.53 29.36
N ASN A 338 -0.06 -13.05 30.28
CA ASN A 338 -0.38 -11.63 30.36
C ASN A 338 0.89 -10.94 30.83
N GLU A 339 1.77 -10.59 29.89
CA GLU A 339 2.97 -9.81 30.17
C GLU A 339 2.53 -8.44 30.72
N LYS A 340 2.53 -8.34 32.05
CA LYS A 340 2.37 -7.07 32.76
C LYS A 340 3.72 -6.38 32.69
N PRO A 341 3.80 -5.13 32.19
CA PRO A 341 5.05 -4.40 32.16
C PRO A 341 5.61 -4.31 33.58
N ARG A 342 6.84 -4.80 33.78
CA ARG A 342 7.54 -4.73 35.07
C ARG A 342 8.03 -3.32 35.34
N ASN A 343 8.42 -2.58 34.29
CA ASN A 343 8.99 -1.24 34.38
C ASN A 343 8.37 -0.23 33.41
N ILE A 344 8.64 1.07 33.61
CA ILE A 344 8.20 2.16 32.72
C ILE A 344 8.74 1.99 31.30
N ILE A 345 10.00 1.57 31.15
CA ILE A 345 10.61 1.28 29.84
C ILE A 345 9.87 0.14 29.13
N GLU A 346 9.52 -0.90 29.88
CA GLU A 346 8.75 -2.02 29.33
C GLU A 346 7.32 -1.60 29.00
N ARG A 347 6.72 -0.70 29.78
CA ARG A 347 5.41 -0.11 29.48
C ARG A 347 5.44 0.73 28.21
N ILE A 348 6.51 1.49 27.98
CA ILE A 348 6.75 2.22 26.74
C ILE A 348 7.01 1.23 25.60
N TRP A 349 7.82 0.19 25.83
CA TRP A 349 8.09 -0.85 24.84
C TRP A 349 6.83 -1.59 24.44
N PHE A 350 5.99 -2.08 25.36
CA PHE A 350 4.68 -2.67 25.07
C PHE A 350 3.66 -1.67 24.47
N TRP A 351 3.93 -0.38 24.62
CA TRP A 351 3.14 0.66 23.95
C TRP A 351 3.61 0.89 22.51
N ILE A 352 4.92 0.75 22.24
CA ILE A 352 5.56 0.92 20.92
C ILE A 352 5.47 -0.36 20.08
N ALA A 353 5.87 -1.52 20.64
CA ALA A 353 5.73 -2.87 20.11
C ALA A 353 4.29 -3.36 20.29
#